data_AF-A0A1J5AGP3-F1
#
_entry.id   AF-A0A1J5AGP3-F1
#
_cell.length_a   1.000
_cell.length_b   1.000
_cell.length_c   1.000
_cell.angle_alpha   90.00
_cell.angle_beta   90.00
_cell.angle_gamma   90.00
#
_symmetry.space_group_name_H-M   'P 1'
#
loop_
_entity.id
_entity.type
_entity.pdbx_description
1 polymer ?
#
loop_
_entity_poly.entity_id
_entity_poly.type
_entity_poly.pdbx_seq_one_letter_code
_entity_poly.pdbx_strand_id
1 'polypeptide(L)'
;MEAVMEQLPQTGAIQFTIQVSAQQNYSARAAQRIVRRFVADEISYLLRVGEPTLVIGEQICWRVPVVLALPNAGPIGTVGSISVDVETGQLLVTPEEILEIGRHARDLAAHFPTPASPTP
;
A
#
# COMPACT_ATOMS: atom_id res chain seq x y z
N MET A 1 12.45 1.82 13.72
CA MET A 1 12.69 2.21 15.12
C MET A 1 12.48 0.98 15.98
N GLU A 2 13.51 0.52 16.67
CA GLU A 2 13.39 -0.54 17.67
C GLU A 2 13.53 0.11 19.05
N ALA A 3 12.50 0.02 19.88
CA ALA A 3 12.54 0.46 21.26
C ALA A 3 12.77 -0.77 22.14
N VAL A 4 14.02 -0.99 22.53
CA VAL A 4 14.38 -2.08 23.46
C VAL A 4 14.22 -1.56 24.87
N MET A 5 13.29 -2.14 25.61
CA MET A 5 13.07 -1.83 27.03
C MET A 5 13.90 -2.81 27.86
N GLU A 6 14.93 -2.32 28.56
CA GLU A 6 15.88 -3.16 29.32
C GLU A 6 15.25 -3.84 30.56
N GLN A 7 14.04 -3.43 30.95
CA GLN A 7 13.33 -3.95 32.12
C GLN A 7 11.81 -4.01 31.81
N LEU A 8 11.36 -5.10 31.18
CA LEU A 8 9.92 -5.38 31.10
C LEU A 8 9.41 -5.83 32.48
N PRO A 9 8.35 -5.25 33.04
CA PRO A 9 7.73 -5.78 34.24
C PRO A 9 7.27 -7.22 34.00
N GLN A 10 7.62 -8.14 34.90
CA GLN A 10 7.32 -9.58 34.75
C GLN A 10 5.81 -9.87 34.72
N THR A 11 4.99 -8.99 35.33
CA THR A 11 3.53 -9.01 35.24
C THR A 11 3.00 -7.63 35.66
N GLY A 12 1.99 -7.08 34.97
CA GLY A 12 1.41 -5.77 35.29
C GLY A 12 0.90 -5.02 34.06
N ALA A 13 0.31 -3.85 34.25
CA ALA A 13 -0.12 -2.99 33.16
C ALA A 13 1.08 -2.21 32.59
N ILE A 14 1.28 -2.30 31.28
CA ILE A 14 2.29 -1.51 30.56
C ILE A 14 1.56 -0.36 29.87
N GLN A 15 1.92 0.87 30.22
CA GLN A 15 1.44 2.08 29.55
C GLN A 15 2.61 2.77 28.88
N PHE A 16 2.49 3.02 27.58
CA PHE A 16 3.46 3.81 26.82
C PHE A 16 2.73 4.88 26.00
N THR A 17 3.36 6.05 25.90
CA THR A 17 2.90 7.17 25.08
C THR A 17 3.95 7.40 24.00
N ILE A 18 3.55 7.25 22.74
CA ILE A 18 4.43 7.46 21.59
C ILE A 18 4.12 8.86 21.04
N GLN A 19 5.10 9.77 21.16
CA GLN A 19 5.03 11.10 20.57
C GLN A 19 6.00 11.15 19.38
N VAL A 20 5.47 11.41 18.20
CA VAL A 20 6.25 11.49 16.96
C VAL A 20 6.02 12.86 16.35
N SER A 21 7.11 13.59 16.12
CA SER A 21 7.12 14.88 15.46
C SER A 21 7.91 14.76 14.16
N ALA A 22 7.24 14.98 13.03
CA ALA A 22 7.85 14.97 11.70
C ALA A 22 7.19 16.02 10.81
N GLN A 23 7.90 16.47 9.78
CA GLN A 23 7.35 17.43 8.82
C GLN A 23 6.51 16.70 7.76
N GLN A 24 5.19 16.72 7.93
CA GLN A 24 4.27 16.11 6.96
C GLN A 24 4.08 17.04 5.75
N ASN A 25 5.03 17.05 4.83
CA ASN A 25 4.96 17.86 3.61
C ASN A 25 3.97 17.26 2.60
N TYR A 26 3.83 15.94 2.58
CA TYR A 26 2.90 15.24 1.71
C TYR A 26 1.71 14.71 2.50
N SER A 27 0.51 15.09 2.07
CA SER A 27 -0.74 14.57 2.64
C SER A 27 -1.06 13.17 2.12
N ALA A 28 -1.94 12.46 2.83
CA ALA A 28 -2.52 11.19 2.35
C ALA A 28 -3.04 11.30 0.91
N ARG A 29 -3.79 12.36 0.58
CA ARG A 29 -4.32 12.57 -0.78
C ARG A 29 -3.21 12.80 -1.81
N ALA A 30 -2.12 13.46 -1.44
CA ALA A 30 -0.96 13.63 -2.32
C ALA A 30 -0.29 12.27 -2.58
N ALA A 31 -0.02 11.49 -1.52
CA ALA A 31 0.53 10.15 -1.64
C ALA A 31 -0.34 9.23 -2.51
N GLN A 32 -1.65 9.24 -2.29
CA GLN A 32 -2.62 8.46 -3.09
C GLN A 32 -2.54 8.82 -4.58
N ARG A 33 -2.41 10.11 -4.92
CA ARG A 33 -2.26 10.57 -6.32
C ARG A 33 -0.96 10.08 -6.95
N ILE A 34 0.15 10.13 -6.21
CA ILE A 34 1.47 9.68 -6.67
C ILE A 34 1.40 8.18 -6.97
N VAL A 35 0.93 7.37 -6.01
CA VAL A 35 0.80 5.92 -6.19
C VAL A 35 -0.18 5.58 -7.31
N ARG A 36 -1.31 6.28 -7.43
CA ARG A 36 -2.29 6.05 -8.50
C ARG A 36 -1.66 6.21 -9.88
N ARG A 37 -0.85 7.25 -10.07
CA ARG A 37 -0.15 7.49 -11.34
C ARG A 37 0.87 6.39 -11.61
N PHE A 38 1.74 6.12 -10.64
CA PHE A 38 2.77 5.08 -10.77
C PHE A 38 2.19 3.71 -11.12
N VAL A 39 1.17 3.27 -10.40
CA VAL A 39 0.54 1.95 -10.62
C VAL A 39 -0.09 1.86 -12.02
N ALA A 40 -0.71 2.94 -12.50
CA ALA A 40 -1.30 2.96 -13.84
C ALA A 40 -0.24 2.95 -14.95
N ASP A 41 0.87 3.65 -14.74
CA ASP A 41 1.95 3.80 -15.72
C ASP A 41 2.87 2.56 -15.77
N GLU A 42 3.22 1.99 -14.62
CA GLU A 42 4.25 0.95 -14.50
C GLU A 42 3.72 -0.48 -14.33
N ILE A 43 2.47 -0.65 -13.86
CA ILE A 43 1.94 -1.98 -13.50
C ILE A 43 0.74 -2.35 -14.37
N SER A 44 -0.39 -1.65 -14.19
CA SER A 44 -1.62 -1.92 -14.94
C SER A 44 -2.70 -0.86 -14.70
N TYR A 45 -3.43 -0.52 -15.75
CA TYR A 45 -4.62 0.34 -15.69
C TYR A 45 -5.83 -0.30 -14.96
N LEU A 46 -5.80 -1.61 -14.71
CA LEU A 46 -6.85 -2.31 -13.95
C LEU A 46 -6.67 -2.16 -12.43
N LEU A 47 -5.52 -1.66 -12.00
CA LEU A 47 -5.27 -1.43 -10.59
C LEU A 47 -5.82 -0.07 -10.16
N ARG A 48 -6.25 -0.02 -8.91
CA ARG A 48 -6.75 1.15 -8.20
C ARG A 48 -5.97 1.29 -6.91
N VAL A 49 -6.07 2.45 -6.30
CA VAL A 49 -5.48 2.72 -5.00
C VAL A 49 -6.60 2.90 -3.98
N GLY A 50 -6.45 2.27 -2.82
CA GLY A 50 -7.36 2.48 -1.70
C GLY A 50 -6.93 3.66 -0.83
N GLU A 51 -7.43 3.68 0.40
CA GLU A 51 -7.20 4.77 1.33
C GLU A 51 -5.81 4.65 2.00
N PRO A 52 -4.99 5.73 1.98
CA PRO A 52 -3.68 5.72 2.62
C PRO A 52 -3.76 5.62 4.14
N THR A 53 -2.82 4.89 4.73
CA THR A 53 -2.64 4.81 6.18
C THR A 53 -1.26 5.34 6.56
N LEU A 54 -1.17 6.07 7.67
CA LEU A 54 0.12 6.55 8.16
C LEU A 54 0.82 5.42 8.91
N VAL A 55 2.02 5.05 8.47
CA VAL A 55 2.84 4.02 9.09
C VAL A 55 4.08 4.68 9.68
N ILE A 56 4.28 4.46 10.98
CA ILE A 56 5.44 4.94 11.73
C ILE A 56 6.34 3.72 11.95
N GLY A 57 7.48 3.68 11.24
CA GLY A 57 8.45 2.58 11.33
C GLY A 57 9.88 3.11 11.50
N GLU A 58 10.82 2.60 10.71
CA GLU A 58 12.12 3.25 10.53
C GLU A 58 12.00 4.60 9.81
N GLN A 59 11.04 4.68 8.89
CA GLN A 59 10.65 5.90 8.21
C GLN A 59 9.14 6.09 8.36
N ILE A 60 8.71 7.34 8.44
CA ILE A 60 7.28 7.69 8.48
C ILE A 60 6.80 7.75 7.04
N CYS A 61 5.81 6.94 6.69
CA CYS A 61 5.33 6.86 5.31
C CYS A 61 3.81 6.74 5.25
N TRP A 62 3.24 7.19 4.12
CA TRP A 62 1.89 6.85 3.72
C TRP A 62 1.91 5.51 3.01
N ARG A 63 1.32 4.49 3.62
CA ARG A 63 1.10 3.20 2.97
C ARG A 63 -0.21 3.22 2.22
N VAL A 64 -0.15 3.09 0.90
CA VAL A 64 -1.31 3.11 0.01
C VAL A 64 -1.58 1.70 -0.50
N PRO A 65 -2.74 1.10 -0.20
CA PRO A 65 -3.07 -0.22 -0.72
C PRO A 65 -3.36 -0.17 -2.22
N VAL A 66 -2.88 -1.17 -2.95
CA VAL A 66 -3.11 -1.37 -4.38
C VAL A 66 -4.16 -2.47 -4.55
N VAL A 67 -5.25 -2.14 -5.23
CA VAL A 67 -6.45 -2.96 -5.35
C VAL A 67 -6.69 -3.30 -6.81
N LEU A 68 -6.89 -4.58 -7.13
CA LEU A 68 -7.32 -4.97 -8.47
C LEU A 68 -8.81 -4.68 -8.64
N ALA A 69 -9.15 -3.97 -9.71
CA ALA A 69 -10.53 -3.70 -10.08
C ALA A 69 -10.80 -4.15 -11.52
N LEU A 70 -11.68 -5.13 -11.69
CA LEU A 70 -12.09 -5.60 -13.00
C LEU A 70 -13.23 -4.74 -13.54
N PRO A 71 -13.32 -4.47 -14.85
CA PRO A 71 -14.38 -3.63 -15.43
C PRO A 71 -15.79 -4.13 -15.10
N ASN A 72 -15.98 -5.44 -14.98
CA ASN A 72 -17.29 -6.07 -14.81
C ASN A 72 -17.65 -6.37 -13.35
N ALA A 73 -16.65 -6.43 -12.45
CA ALA A 73 -16.85 -6.82 -11.05
C ALA A 73 -16.50 -5.70 -10.06
N GLY A 74 -15.93 -4.59 -10.54
CA GLY A 74 -15.40 -3.55 -9.67
C GLY A 74 -14.16 -4.02 -8.91
N PRO A 75 -13.85 -3.42 -7.75
CA PRO A 75 -12.73 -3.83 -6.89
C PRO A 75 -12.92 -5.25 -6.38
N ILE A 76 -11.97 -6.15 -6.64
CA ILE A 76 -12.05 -7.57 -6.26
C ILE A 76 -11.06 -7.98 -5.17
N GLY A 77 -10.03 -7.17 -4.89
CA GLY A 77 -9.14 -7.42 -3.75
C GLY A 77 -7.83 -6.64 -3.79
N THR A 78 -7.19 -6.52 -2.63
CA THR A 78 -5.87 -5.89 -2.47
C THR A 78 -4.79 -6.87 -2.93
N VAL A 79 -3.89 -6.40 -3.81
CA VAL A 79 -2.80 -7.18 -4.40
C VAL A 79 -1.42 -6.77 -3.87
N GLY A 80 -1.38 -5.68 -3.11
CA GLY A 80 -0.18 -5.21 -2.41
C GLY A 80 -0.39 -3.81 -1.85
N SER A 81 0.71 -3.15 -1.48
CA SER A 81 0.72 -1.77 -1.03
C SER A 81 2.00 -1.08 -1.44
N ILE A 82 1.94 0.22 -1.69
CA ILE A 82 3.12 1.04 -1.99
C ILE A 82 3.22 2.13 -0.94
N SER A 83 4.44 2.31 -0.42
CA SER A 83 4.73 3.31 0.59
C SER A 83 5.24 4.60 -0.07
N VAL A 84 4.84 5.75 0.46
CA VAL A 84 5.31 7.07 0.05
C VAL A 84 5.89 7.77 1.27
N ASP A 85 7.12 8.25 1.17
CA ASP A 85 7.73 9.02 2.24
C ASP A 85 6.95 10.32 2.52
N VAL A 86 6.68 10.62 3.79
CA VAL A 86 5.82 11.77 4.16
C VAL A 86 6.48 13.13 3.96
N GLU A 87 7.81 13.19 3.92
CA GLU A 87 8.57 14.45 3.86
C GLU A 87 8.94 14.82 2.41
N THR A 88 9.31 13.81 1.61
CA THR A 88 9.85 13.96 0.25
C THR A 88 8.86 13.60 -0.84
N GLY A 89 7.86 12.76 -0.54
CA GLY A 89 6.92 12.22 -1.52
C GLY A 89 7.53 11.11 -2.40
N GLN A 90 8.73 10.63 -2.07
CA GLN A 90 9.38 9.54 -2.78
C GLN A 90 8.61 8.23 -2.62
N LEU A 91 8.44 7.49 -3.72
CA LEU A 91 7.92 6.12 -3.69
C LEU A 91 8.97 5.18 -3.12
N LEU A 92 8.63 4.52 -2.02
CA LEU A 92 9.44 3.48 -1.41
C LEU A 92 8.95 2.14 -1.97
N VAL A 93 9.39 1.83 -3.18
CA VAL A 93 9.02 0.61 -3.91
C VAL A 93 10.22 0.08 -4.68
N THR A 94 10.39 -1.23 -4.66
CA THR A 94 11.44 -1.96 -5.36
C THR A 94 10.89 -2.62 -6.63
N PRO A 95 11.75 -2.93 -7.63
CA PRO A 95 11.31 -3.69 -8.80
C PRO A 95 10.71 -5.06 -8.47
N GLU A 96 11.18 -5.71 -7.41
CA GLU A 96 10.65 -7.00 -6.95
C GLU A 96 9.19 -6.87 -6.47
N GLU A 97 8.91 -5.89 -5.62
CA GLU A 97 7.53 -5.63 -5.15
C GLU A 97 6.57 -5.32 -6.30
N ILE A 98 7.04 -4.63 -7.36
CA ILE A 98 6.23 -4.39 -8.57
C ILE A 98 5.85 -5.71 -9.25
N LEU A 99 6.82 -6.61 -9.42
CA LEU A 99 6.60 -7.92 -10.01
C LEU A 99 5.65 -8.77 -9.15
N GLU A 100 5.79 -8.69 -7.83
CA GLU A 100 4.91 -9.37 -6.88
C GLU A 100 3.46 -8.85 -6.95
N ILE A 101 3.26 -7.53 -6.97
CA ILE A 101 1.94 -6.93 -7.16
C ILE A 101 1.31 -7.42 -8.47
N GLY A 102 2.08 -7.46 -9.56
CA GLY A 102 1.61 -7.98 -10.85
C GLY A 102 1.31 -9.49 -10.83
N ARG A 103 2.08 -10.28 -10.08
CA ARG A 103 1.81 -11.70 -9.85
C ARG A 103 0.52 -11.90 -9.06
N HIS A 104 0.38 -11.25 -7.90
CA HIS A 104 -0.84 -11.31 -7.09
C HIS A 104 -2.07 -10.85 -7.85
N ALA A 105 -1.96 -9.83 -8.70
CA ALA A 105 -3.06 -9.39 -9.55
C ALA A 105 -3.49 -10.46 -10.57
N ARG A 106 -2.54 -11.15 -11.21
CA ARG A 106 -2.84 -12.25 -12.14
C ARG A 106 -3.46 -13.44 -11.42
N ASP A 107 -2.88 -13.83 -10.29
CA ASP A 107 -3.38 -14.92 -9.48
C ASP A 107 -4.80 -14.61 -9.00
N LEU A 108 -5.05 -13.40 -8.51
CA LEU A 108 -6.38 -12.97 -8.09
C LEU A 108 -7.35 -12.95 -9.26
N ALA A 109 -6.97 -12.39 -10.42
CA ALA A 109 -7.81 -12.36 -11.61
C ALA A 109 -8.19 -13.77 -12.11
N ALA A 110 -7.29 -14.76 -12.02
CA ALA A 110 -7.57 -16.13 -12.46
C ALA A 110 -8.71 -16.81 -11.67
N HIS A 111 -8.99 -16.34 -10.45
CA HIS A 111 -10.10 -16.83 -9.63
C HIS A 111 -11.44 -16.15 -9.97
N PHE A 112 -11.45 -15.14 -10.86
CA PHE A 112 -12.66 -14.47 -11.34
C PHE A 112 -12.87 -14.79 -12.83
N PRO A 113 -14.00 -15.37 -13.22
CA PRO A 113 -14.24 -15.72 -14.62
C PRO A 113 -14.28 -14.45 -15.49
N THR A 114 -13.35 -14.35 -16.44
CA THR A 114 -13.49 -13.43 -17.57
C THR A 114 -14.68 -13.91 -18.40
N PRO A 115 -15.72 -13.10 -18.68
CA PRO A 115 -16.78 -13.56 -19.57
C PRO A 115 -16.17 -13.87 -20.93
N ALA A 116 -16.51 -15.05 -21.46
CA ALA A 116 -16.14 -15.47 -22.80
C ALA A 116 -16.48 -14.36 -23.81
N SER A 117 -15.56 -14.06 -24.73
CA SER A 117 -15.81 -13.14 -25.84
C SER A 117 -17.12 -13.52 -26.53
N PRO A 118 -18.01 -12.56 -26.85
CA PRO A 118 -19.17 -12.86 -27.69
C PRO A 118 -18.64 -13.37 -29.03
N THR A 119 -18.94 -14.63 -29.35
CA THR A 119 -18.66 -15.24 -30.65
C THR A 119 -19.34 -14.40 -31.74
N PRO A 120 -18.64 -14.06 -32.84
CA PRO A 120 -19.19 -13.24 -33.93
C PRO A 120 -20.39 -13.91 -34.63
#